data_AF-A0A352CJX8-F1
#
_entry.id   AF-A0A352CJX8-F1
#
_cell.length_a   1.000
_cell.length_b   1.000
_cell.length_c   1.000
_cell.angle_alpha   90.00
_cell.angle_beta   90.00
_cell.angle_gamma   90.00
#
_symmetry.space_group_name_H-M   'P 1'
#
loop_
_entity.id
_entity.type
_entity.pdbx_description
1 polymer ?
#
loop_
_entity_poly.entity_id
_entity_poly.type
_entity_poly.pdbx_seq_one_letter_code
_entity_poly.pdbx_strand_id
1 'polypeptide(L)'
;MTSFEIRKAFLDFFASKEHTIVPSAPIVVKNDPTLMFTNAGMNQFKDYFLGNKKAPYSRAVDTQKCLRVSGKHNDLEEVGVDTYHHTMFEMLGNWSFGDYFKNEAIEWSWQLLTEIYKIPKDRLYATVFEGDANEKIPPSTIALAKWKTLLPDDHIVFGNKKDNFW
;
A
#
# COMPACT_ATOMS: atom_id res chain seq x y z
N MET A 1 -17.34 -5.71 12.13
CA MET A 1 -17.52 -4.67 11.10
C MET A 1 -17.87 -5.34 9.78
N THR A 2 -18.81 -4.79 9.03
CA THR A 2 -19.10 -5.20 7.65
C THR A 2 -18.00 -4.71 6.70
N SER A 3 -17.93 -5.24 5.47
CA SER A 3 -16.96 -4.77 4.46
C SER A 3 -17.10 -3.27 4.16
N PHE A 4 -18.33 -2.76 4.15
CA PHE A 4 -18.62 -1.34 3.99
C PHE A 4 -18.09 -0.50 5.17
N GLU A 5 -18.31 -0.96 6.40
CA GLU A 5 -17.81 -0.28 7.60
C GLU A 5 -16.28 -0.27 7.65
N ILE A 6 -15.62 -1.35 7.24
CA ILE A 6 -14.15 -1.43 7.16
C ILE A 6 -13.64 -0.39 6.15
N ARG A 7 -14.20 -0.37 4.93
CA ARG A 7 -13.84 0.63 3.90
C ARG A 7 -14.03 2.05 4.41
N LYS A 8 -15.18 2.33 5.04
CA LYS A 8 -15.49 3.66 5.59
C LYS A 8 -14.50 4.04 6.69
N ALA A 9 -14.21 3.14 7.62
CA ALA A 9 -13.26 3.38 8.69
C ALA A 9 -11.84 3.67 8.18
N PHE A 10 -11.39 3.00 7.11
CA PHE A 10 -10.12 3.31 6.44
C PHE A 10 -10.08 4.75 5.92
N LEU A 11 -11.11 5.14 5.14
CA LEU A 11 -11.19 6.46 4.53
C LEU A 11 -11.30 7.56 5.60
N ASP A 12 -12.16 7.36 6.60
CA ASP A 12 -12.35 8.31 7.70
C ASP A 12 -11.08 8.46 8.54
N PHE A 13 -10.37 7.35 8.81
CA PHE A 13 -9.13 7.37 9.57
C PHE A 13 -8.07 8.23 8.89
N PHE A 14 -7.82 8.03 7.60
CA PHE A 14 -6.83 8.83 6.88
C PHE A 14 -7.35 10.25 6.59
N ALA A 15 -8.65 10.47 6.41
CA ALA A 15 -9.22 11.82 6.37
C ALA A 15 -8.92 12.59 7.67
N SER A 16 -8.96 11.93 8.84
CA SER A 16 -8.55 12.52 10.12
C SER A 16 -7.04 12.84 10.21
N LYS A 17 -6.22 12.27 9.32
CA LYS A 17 -4.79 12.59 9.13
C LYS A 17 -4.57 13.56 7.97
N GLU A 18 -5.62 14.29 7.57
CA GLU A 18 -5.61 15.33 6.54
C GLU A 18 -5.39 14.79 5.11
N HIS A 19 -5.63 13.50 4.87
CA HIS A 19 -5.66 12.96 3.51
C HIS A 19 -6.95 13.39 2.80
N THR A 20 -6.81 13.85 1.56
CA THR A 20 -7.97 14.11 0.69
C THR A 20 -8.53 12.77 0.20
N ILE A 21 -9.83 12.53 0.40
CA ILE A 21 -10.50 11.35 -0.18
C ILE A 21 -10.63 11.56 -1.69
N VAL A 22 -10.00 10.69 -2.47
CA VAL A 22 -10.00 10.73 -3.94
C VAL A 22 -10.84 9.57 -4.48
N PRO A 23 -11.68 9.78 -5.51
CA PRO A 23 -12.42 8.68 -6.12
C PRO A 23 -11.47 7.71 -6.84
N SER A 24 -11.83 6.43 -6.84
CA SER A 24 -11.13 5.41 -7.63
C SER A 24 -11.15 5.75 -9.11
N ALA A 25 -9.98 5.69 -9.73
CA ALA A 25 -9.83 5.78 -11.17
C ALA A 25 -10.54 4.60 -11.88
N PRO A 26 -10.91 4.77 -13.17
CA PRO A 26 -11.44 3.67 -13.97
C PRO A 26 -10.48 2.46 -14.03
N ILE A 27 -11.05 1.26 -14.17
CA ILE A 27 -10.27 0.02 -14.33
C ILE A 27 -9.46 0.04 -15.63
N VAL A 28 -9.95 0.70 -16.68
CA VAL A 28 -9.26 0.83 -17.96
C VAL A 28 -8.62 2.20 -18.05
N VAL A 29 -7.29 2.22 -18.23
CA VAL A 29 -6.53 3.47 -18.40
C VAL A 29 -6.41 3.76 -19.89
N LYS A 30 -7.17 4.74 -20.39
CA LYS A 30 -7.20 5.06 -21.83
C LYS A 30 -5.88 5.63 -22.38
N ASN A 31 -5.00 6.12 -21.51
CA ASN A 31 -3.82 6.91 -21.90
C ASN A 31 -2.48 6.27 -21.50
N ASP A 32 -2.45 5.04 -21.00
CA ASP A 32 -1.21 4.32 -20.73
C ASP A 32 -1.19 3.00 -21.53
N PRO A 33 -0.57 2.97 -22.73
CA PRO A 33 -0.55 1.78 -23.57
C PRO A 33 0.29 0.64 -22.98
N THR A 34 1.03 0.89 -21.90
CA THR A 34 1.84 -0.12 -21.20
C THR A 34 1.08 -0.78 -20.04
N LEU A 35 -0.08 -0.24 -19.66
CA LEU A 35 -0.91 -0.73 -18.57
C LEU A 35 -2.33 -1.02 -19.07
N MET A 36 -2.63 -2.30 -19.28
CA MET A 36 -3.97 -2.70 -19.76
C MET A 36 -5.08 -2.39 -18.74
N PHE A 37 -4.80 -2.58 -17.45
CA PHE A 37 -5.75 -2.33 -16.37
C PHE A 37 -5.08 -1.69 -15.16
N THR A 38 -5.85 -0.87 -14.43
CA THR A 38 -5.46 -0.36 -13.12
C THR A 38 -5.27 -1.53 -12.15
N ASN A 39 -4.02 -1.82 -11.80
CA ASN A 39 -3.64 -2.96 -10.96
C ASN A 39 -3.33 -2.56 -9.51
N ALA A 40 -3.22 -1.25 -9.24
CA ALA A 40 -2.96 -0.68 -7.93
C ALA A 40 -3.54 0.75 -7.80
N GLY A 41 -3.83 1.18 -6.57
CA GLY A 41 -4.28 2.56 -6.28
C GLY A 41 -3.33 3.65 -6.76
N MET A 42 -2.03 3.34 -6.78
CA MET A 42 -0.97 4.25 -7.22
C MET A 42 -1.10 4.76 -8.67
N ASN A 43 -1.77 4.01 -9.57
CA ASN A 43 -1.60 4.21 -11.01
C ASN A 43 -2.08 5.61 -11.43
N GLN A 44 -3.16 6.12 -10.81
CA GLN A 44 -3.69 7.45 -11.08
C GLN A 44 -2.80 8.60 -10.57
N PHE A 45 -1.84 8.30 -9.69
CA PHE A 45 -0.94 9.27 -9.08
C PHE A 45 0.47 9.25 -9.68
N LYS A 46 0.73 8.40 -10.70
CA LYS A 46 2.05 8.23 -11.34
C LYS A 46 2.68 9.56 -11.76
N ASP A 47 1.92 10.45 -12.39
CA ASP A 47 2.42 11.77 -12.82
C ASP A 47 2.85 12.68 -11.66
N TYR A 48 2.24 12.51 -10.48
CA TYR A 48 2.60 13.27 -9.28
C TYR A 48 3.89 12.75 -8.66
N PHE A 49 4.04 11.42 -8.58
CA PHE A 49 5.27 10.80 -8.07
C PHE A 49 6.48 11.07 -8.95
N LEU A 50 6.30 11.12 -10.28
CA LEU A 50 7.37 11.42 -11.23
C LEU A 50 7.69 12.92 -11.34
N GLY A 51 6.89 13.80 -10.73
CA GLY A 51 7.05 15.25 -10.85
C GLY A 51 6.59 15.83 -12.19
N ASN A 52 5.95 15.03 -13.05
CA ASN A 52 5.39 15.48 -14.33
C ASN A 52 4.24 16.48 -14.13
N LYS A 53 3.51 16.35 -13.02
CA LYS A 53 2.43 17.26 -12.61
C LYS A 53 2.52 17.54 -11.12
N LYS A 54 2.13 18.75 -10.72
CA LYS A 54 1.96 19.08 -9.30
C LYS A 54 0.68 18.42 -8.79
N ALA A 55 0.78 17.67 -7.69
CA ALA A 55 -0.39 17.15 -7.00
C ALA A 55 -1.25 18.30 -6.45
N PRO A 56 -2.59 18.26 -6.60
CA PRO A 56 -3.48 19.29 -6.05
C PRO A 56 -3.64 19.18 -4.51
N TYR A 57 -3.09 18.14 -3.90
CA TYR A 57 -3.08 17.86 -2.47
C TYR A 57 -1.71 17.28 -2.08
N SER A 58 -1.30 17.45 -0.81
CA SER A 58 -0.08 16.84 -0.26
C SER A 58 -0.29 15.39 0.17
N ARG A 59 -1.54 15.03 0.50
CA ARG A 59 -1.93 13.70 0.99
C ARG A 59 -3.24 13.25 0.33
N ALA A 60 -3.36 11.97 -0.02
CA ALA A 60 -4.59 11.40 -0.57
C ALA A 60 -4.90 10.01 -0.01
N VAL A 61 -6.18 9.66 0.05
CA VAL A 61 -6.68 8.33 0.45
C VAL A 61 -7.79 7.88 -0.50
N ASP A 62 -7.79 6.61 -0.89
CA ASP A 62 -8.81 6.03 -1.77
C ASP A 62 -9.07 4.55 -1.49
N THR A 63 -10.05 4.02 -2.23
CA THR A 63 -10.33 2.59 -2.39
C THR A 63 -10.38 2.28 -3.88
N GLN A 64 -9.25 1.90 -4.47
CA GLN A 64 -9.12 1.66 -5.90
C GLN A 64 -9.67 0.29 -6.30
N LYS A 65 -10.51 0.26 -7.33
CA LYS A 65 -10.87 -0.98 -8.02
C LYS A 65 -9.68 -1.46 -8.85
N CYS A 66 -9.12 -2.61 -8.49
CA CYS A 66 -7.94 -3.18 -9.14
C CYS A 66 -8.32 -4.44 -9.93
N LEU A 67 -7.63 -4.67 -11.05
CA LEU A 67 -7.72 -5.90 -11.83
C LEU A 67 -6.32 -6.46 -12.11
N ARG A 68 -6.07 -7.70 -11.69
CA ARG A 68 -4.78 -8.41 -11.83
C ARG A 68 -4.93 -9.70 -12.63
N VAL A 69 -4.96 -9.53 -13.96
CA VAL A 69 -5.16 -10.62 -14.92
C VAL A 69 -4.08 -10.66 -16.01
N SER A 70 -3.04 -9.84 -15.89
CA SER A 70 -1.98 -9.72 -16.89
C SER A 70 -0.73 -9.04 -16.35
N GLY A 71 0.39 -9.18 -17.05
CA GLY A 71 1.65 -8.51 -16.72
C GLY A 71 2.32 -9.09 -15.47
N LYS A 72 3.16 -8.27 -14.80
CA LYS A 72 3.96 -8.68 -13.63
C LYS A 72 3.14 -8.94 -12.36
N HIS A 73 1.88 -8.50 -12.33
CA HIS A 73 0.97 -8.66 -11.20
C HIS A 73 -0.29 -9.38 -11.71
N ASN A 74 -0.11 -10.65 -12.06
CA ASN A 74 -1.15 -11.51 -12.61
C ASN A 74 -1.43 -12.65 -11.63
N ASP A 75 -2.62 -12.62 -11.05
CA ASP A 75 -3.03 -13.60 -10.03
C ASP A 75 -4.01 -14.64 -10.62
N LEU A 76 -4.27 -14.60 -11.95
CA LEU A 76 -5.34 -15.36 -12.60
C LEU A 76 -5.24 -16.88 -12.41
N GLU A 77 -4.03 -17.44 -12.36
CA GLU A 77 -3.81 -18.89 -12.23
C GLU A 77 -4.11 -19.40 -10.82
N GLU A 78 -4.02 -18.54 -9.80
CA GLU A 78 -4.27 -18.89 -8.39
C GLU A 78 -5.74 -18.73 -7.98
N VAL A 79 -6.53 -17.99 -8.78
CA VAL A 79 -7.91 -17.67 -8.46
C VAL A 79 -8.79 -18.92 -8.51
N GLY A 80 -9.38 -19.26 -7.35
CA GLY A 80 -10.18 -20.46 -7.16
C GLY A 80 -9.37 -21.69 -6.74
N VAL A 81 -8.03 -21.59 -6.72
CA VAL A 81 -7.14 -22.59 -6.12
C VAL A 81 -6.97 -22.31 -4.63
N ASP A 82 -6.76 -21.03 -4.27
CA ASP A 82 -6.74 -20.59 -2.87
C ASP A 82 -7.93 -19.67 -2.52
N THR A 83 -7.93 -19.21 -1.27
CA THR A 83 -9.01 -18.42 -0.69
C THR A 83 -8.72 -16.92 -0.61
N TYR A 84 -7.59 -16.44 -1.12
CA TYR A 84 -7.12 -15.07 -0.89
C TYR A 84 -6.65 -14.31 -2.14
N HIS A 85 -6.43 -14.99 -3.27
CA HIS A 85 -6.23 -14.34 -4.56
C HIS A 85 -7.56 -14.07 -5.28
N HIS A 86 -7.65 -12.87 -5.86
CA HIS A 86 -8.80 -12.41 -6.63
C HIS A 86 -8.32 -11.74 -7.92
N THR A 87 -9.06 -11.90 -9.02
CA THR A 87 -8.80 -11.14 -10.24
C THR A 87 -9.16 -9.67 -10.04
N MET A 88 -10.37 -9.39 -9.52
CA MET A 88 -10.84 -8.06 -9.16
C MET A 88 -10.96 -7.91 -7.65
N PHE A 89 -10.41 -6.82 -7.11
CA PHE A 89 -10.47 -6.51 -5.69
C PHE A 89 -10.43 -4.99 -5.47
N GLU A 90 -10.69 -4.58 -4.23
CA GLU A 90 -10.52 -3.20 -3.81
C GLU A 90 -9.23 -3.04 -3.02
N MET A 91 -8.39 -2.11 -3.45
CA MET A 91 -7.15 -1.73 -2.77
C MET A 91 -7.38 -0.44 -1.98
N LEU A 92 -7.34 -0.56 -0.65
CA LEU A 92 -7.36 0.58 0.25
C LEU A 92 -5.95 1.19 0.29
N GLY A 93 -5.80 2.46 -0.10
CA GLY A 93 -4.48 3.11 -0.20
C GLY A 93 -4.43 4.50 0.42
N ASN A 94 -3.26 4.86 0.96
CA ASN A 94 -2.92 6.22 1.42
C ASN A 94 -1.61 6.65 0.76
N TRP A 95 -1.53 7.92 0.35
CA TRP A 95 -0.39 8.47 -0.38
C TRP A 95 0.08 9.80 0.22
N SER A 96 1.39 9.99 0.17
CA SER A 96 2.11 11.22 0.48
C SER A 96 2.78 11.74 -0.78
N PHE A 97 2.57 13.00 -1.12
CA PHE A 97 3.22 13.69 -2.24
C PHE A 97 4.20 14.72 -1.69
N GLY A 98 5.36 14.24 -1.25
CA GLY A 98 6.43 15.09 -0.70
C GLY A 98 6.13 15.67 0.69
N ASP A 99 5.30 14.99 1.49
CA ASP A 99 4.89 15.43 2.82
C ASP A 99 5.46 14.53 3.93
N TYR A 100 4.75 13.46 4.32
CA TYR A 100 5.24 12.47 5.29
C TYR A 100 5.95 11.30 4.61
N PHE A 101 6.66 10.47 5.39
CA PHE A 101 7.38 9.30 4.86
C PHE A 101 7.19 8.06 5.75
N LYS A 102 8.25 7.28 5.95
CA LYS A 102 8.18 5.95 6.59
C LYS A 102 7.66 5.99 8.03
N ASN A 103 8.06 6.97 8.83
CA ASN A 103 7.69 7.01 10.25
C ASN A 103 6.18 7.13 10.45
N GLU A 104 5.58 8.11 9.79
CA GLU A 104 4.13 8.37 9.86
C GLU A 104 3.35 7.27 9.13
N ALA A 105 3.82 6.81 7.96
CA ALA A 105 3.17 5.73 7.23
C ALA A 105 3.06 4.46 8.08
N ILE A 106 4.14 4.07 8.76
CA ILE A 106 4.17 2.90 9.64
C ILE A 106 3.31 3.13 10.88
N GLU A 107 3.43 4.30 11.53
CA GLU A 107 2.65 4.64 12.74
C GLU A 107 1.15 4.59 12.46
N TRP A 108 0.68 5.22 11.39
CA TRP A 108 -0.73 5.27 11.05
C TRP A 108 -1.26 3.91 10.59
N SER A 109 -0.45 3.13 9.87
CA SER A 109 -0.83 1.75 9.52
C SER A 109 -0.99 0.90 10.77
N TRP A 110 -0.06 1.01 11.72
CA TRP A 110 -0.15 0.32 13.00
C TRP A 110 -1.36 0.75 13.83
N GLN A 111 -1.62 2.06 13.90
CA GLN A 111 -2.77 2.63 14.59
C GLN A 111 -4.08 2.12 13.99
N LEU A 112 -4.21 2.14 12.66
CA LEU A 112 -5.38 1.63 11.97
C LEU A 112 -5.64 0.15 12.29
N LEU A 113 -4.61 -0.70 12.17
CA LEU A 113 -4.77 -2.14 12.37
C LEU A 113 -5.08 -2.49 13.84
N THR A 114 -4.41 -1.85 14.79
CA THR A 114 -4.45 -2.26 16.20
C THR A 114 -5.46 -1.46 17.03
N GLU A 115 -5.72 -0.19 16.69
CA GLU A 115 -6.62 0.67 17.45
C GLU A 115 -7.99 0.81 16.79
N ILE A 116 -8.08 0.85 15.46
CA ILE A 116 -9.37 0.96 14.76
C ILE A 116 -9.95 -0.41 14.51
N TYR A 117 -9.19 -1.31 13.86
CA TYR A 117 -9.65 -2.67 13.58
C TYR A 117 -9.46 -3.65 14.73
N LYS A 118 -8.76 -3.23 15.80
CA LYS A 118 -8.55 -4.05 17.01
C LYS A 118 -7.92 -5.42 16.73
N ILE A 119 -7.06 -5.50 15.72
CA ILE A 119 -6.31 -6.72 15.43
C ILE A 119 -5.30 -6.95 16.57
N PRO A 120 -5.24 -8.15 17.17
CA PRO A 120 -4.26 -8.45 18.21
C PRO A 120 -2.83 -8.24 17.71
N LYS A 121 -2.03 -7.47 18.48
CA LYS A 121 -0.68 -7.03 18.11
C LYS A 121 0.29 -8.21 17.91
N ASP A 122 0.12 -9.26 18.69
CA ASP A 122 0.85 -10.53 18.66
C ASP A 122 0.58 -11.37 17.40
N ARG A 123 -0.38 -10.96 16.55
CA ARG A 123 -0.64 -11.62 15.26
C ARG A 123 -0.02 -10.87 14.07
N LEU A 124 0.57 -9.70 14.31
CA LEU A 124 1.13 -8.85 13.28
C LEU A 124 2.62 -9.11 13.13
N TYR A 125 3.04 -9.24 11.86
CA TYR A 125 4.42 -9.32 11.43
C TYR A 125 4.68 -8.19 10.43
N ALA A 126 5.91 -7.69 10.41
CA ALA A 126 6.35 -6.74 9.41
C ALA A 126 7.57 -7.28 8.67
N THR A 127 7.62 -7.06 7.35
CA THR A 127 8.82 -7.31 6.56
C THR A 127 9.55 -6.00 6.28
N VAL A 128 10.88 -6.03 6.30
CA VAL A 128 11.73 -4.87 5.99
C VAL A 128 12.75 -5.24 4.93
N PHE A 129 12.89 -4.39 3.90
CA PHE A 129 13.86 -4.62 2.83
C PHE A 129 15.30 -4.69 3.37
N GLU A 130 15.96 -5.82 3.10
CA GLU A 130 17.30 -6.15 3.58
C GLU A 130 18.43 -5.49 2.78
N GLY A 131 18.09 -4.82 1.67
CA GLY A 131 19.06 -4.30 0.72
C GLY A 131 19.30 -5.27 -0.43
N ASP A 132 20.02 -4.78 -1.44
CA ASP A 132 20.52 -5.60 -2.55
C ASP A 132 21.95 -5.15 -2.84
N ALA A 133 22.92 -5.97 -2.42
CA ALA A 133 24.34 -5.67 -2.59
C ALA A 133 24.76 -5.67 -4.06
N ASN A 134 24.12 -6.48 -4.92
CA ASN A 134 24.45 -6.56 -6.34
C ASN A 134 24.08 -5.27 -7.05
N GLU A 135 22.97 -4.65 -6.66
CA GLU A 135 22.49 -3.37 -7.19
C GLU A 135 22.88 -2.15 -6.35
N LYS A 136 23.66 -2.37 -5.28
CA LYS A 136 24.13 -1.33 -4.35
C LYS A 136 22.98 -0.56 -3.69
N ILE A 137 21.87 -1.23 -3.41
CA ILE A 137 20.72 -0.65 -2.73
C ILE A 137 20.83 -0.97 -1.23
N PRO A 138 20.86 0.03 -0.33
CA PRO A 138 21.00 -0.22 1.09
C PRO A 138 19.72 -0.78 1.73
N PRO A 139 19.82 -1.46 2.88
CA PRO A 139 18.67 -1.86 3.67
C PRO A 139 17.82 -0.66 4.12
N SER A 140 16.53 -0.90 4.38
CA SER A 140 15.60 0.13 4.84
C SER A 140 15.72 0.41 6.35
N THR A 141 16.75 1.16 6.75
CA THR A 141 17.06 1.46 8.16
C THR A 141 15.98 2.28 8.88
N ILE A 142 15.35 3.26 8.22
CA ILE A 142 14.27 4.07 8.81
C ILE A 142 13.06 3.19 9.16
N ALA A 143 12.68 2.27 8.26
CA ALA A 143 11.56 1.37 8.52
C ALA A 143 11.89 0.38 9.65
N LEU A 144 13.10 -0.20 9.63
CA LEU A 144 13.55 -1.09 10.70
C LEU A 144 13.51 -0.41 12.07
N ALA A 145 14.08 0.79 12.17
CA ALA A 145 14.10 1.54 13.42
C ALA A 145 12.68 1.82 13.92
N LYS A 146 11.76 2.19 13.03
CA LYS A 146 10.36 2.44 13.40
C LYS A 146 9.63 1.17 13.82
N TRP A 147 9.80 0.06 13.10
CA TRP A 147 9.16 -1.20 13.48
C TRP A 147 9.64 -1.72 14.83
N LYS A 148 10.93 -1.56 15.16
CA LYS A 148 11.48 -1.92 16.47
C LYS A 148 10.86 -1.15 17.65
N THR A 149 10.18 -0.02 17.41
CA THR A 149 9.43 0.68 18.47
C THR A 149 8.03 0.11 18.69
N LEU A 150 7.52 -0.71 17.76
CA LEU A 150 6.12 -1.17 17.72
C LEU A 150 5.98 -2.69 17.85
N LEU A 151 6.97 -3.44 17.35
CA LEU A 151 6.99 -4.90 17.27
C LEU A 151 8.22 -5.48 17.99
N PRO A 152 8.10 -6.69 18.56
CA PRO A 152 9.26 -7.43 19.03
C PRO A 152 10.14 -7.87 17.84
N ASP A 153 11.43 -8.10 18.11
CA ASP A 153 12.43 -8.39 17.06
C ASP A 153 12.11 -9.67 16.26
N ASP A 154 11.48 -10.67 16.88
CA ASP A 154 11.06 -11.94 16.24
C ASP A 154 9.83 -11.81 15.34
N HIS A 155 9.16 -10.65 15.33
CA HIS A 155 8.05 -10.33 14.42
C HIS A 155 8.49 -9.45 13.24
N ILE A 156 9.78 -9.13 13.16
CA ILE A 156 10.36 -8.34 12.07
C ILE A 156 11.19 -9.27 11.18
N VAL A 157 10.74 -9.49 9.95
CA VAL A 157 11.38 -10.38 8.99
C VAL A 157 12.13 -9.56 7.94
N PHE A 158 13.38 -9.89 7.66
CA PHE A 158 14.12 -9.27 6.58
C PHE A 158 13.72 -9.88 5.24
N GLY A 159 13.32 -9.03 4.30
CA GLY A 159 12.83 -9.43 2.99
C GLY A 159 13.75 -8.98 1.86
N ASN A 160 13.90 -9.85 0.87
CA ASN A 160 14.74 -9.64 -0.30
C ASN A 160 14.12 -8.63 -1.28
N LYS A 161 14.80 -8.38 -2.41
CA LYS A 161 14.34 -7.45 -3.45
C LYS A 161 13.03 -7.87 -4.13
N LYS A 162 12.80 -9.16 -4.36
CA LYS A 162 11.59 -9.65 -5.00
C LYS A 162 10.33 -9.33 -4.18
N ASP A 163 10.43 -9.43 -2.86
CA ASP A 163 9.27 -9.36 -1.97
C ASP A 163 9.10 -7.97 -1.31
N ASN A 164 10.18 -7.19 -1.18
CA ASN A 164 10.19 -5.93 -0.45
C ASN A 164 10.69 -4.72 -1.26
N PHE A 165 10.81 -4.84 -2.59
CA PHE A 165 11.06 -3.72 -3.50
C PHE A 165 9.98 -3.66 -4.58
N TRP A 166 9.02 -2.74 -4.41
CA TRP A 166 7.86 -2.57 -5.27
C TRP A 166 8.02 -1.39 -6.23
#